data_AF-A0A644ZX88-F1
#
_entry.id   AF-A0A644ZX88-F1
#
_cell.length_a   1.000
_cell.length_b   1.000
_cell.length_c   1.000
_cell.angle_alpha   90.00
_cell.angle_beta   90.00
_cell.angle_gamma   90.00
#
_symmetry.space_group_name_H-M   'P 1'
#
loop_
_entity.id
_entity.type
_entity.pdbx_description
1 polymer ?
#
loop_
_entity_poly.entity_id
_entity_poly.type
_entity_poly.pdbx_seq_one_letter_code
_entity_poly.pdbx_strand_id
1 'polypeptide(L)'
;MVQAAIGQLDTQVTPVQLATYAGSIANAGTRYRTHLVAAVRSYDFKQVISETGLEVEAKAQGDAATVQSAFQHVENGMLMASKTGTAQQFLANYQYHIASKTGTAENGKFDVYGKKEYNATIVAYGPVEEPELAVGAVAEVAGNGYQLARSVRDVFDAYYVDKNQNSTPVENGTLLP
;
A
#
# COMPACT_ATOMS: atom_id res chain seq x y z
N MET A 1 -16.44 -3.88 -20.15
CA MET A 1 -15.23 -3.02 -20.08
C MET A 1 -15.33 -1.89 -19.06
N VAL A 2 -16.47 -1.19 -18.92
CA VAL A 2 -16.60 -0.08 -17.93
C VAL A 2 -16.43 -0.52 -16.47
N GLN A 3 -16.97 -1.68 -16.08
CA GLN A 3 -16.85 -2.20 -14.70
C GLN A 3 -15.41 -2.53 -14.30
N ALA A 4 -14.61 -3.07 -15.23
CA ALA A 4 -13.20 -3.36 -14.98
C ALA A 4 -12.38 -2.10 -14.70
N ALA A 5 -12.73 -0.96 -15.34
CA ALA A 5 -12.05 0.32 -15.15
C ALA A 5 -12.24 0.92 -13.74
N ILE A 6 -13.27 0.51 -13.02
CA ILE A 6 -13.53 0.92 -11.63
C ILE A 6 -13.19 -0.19 -10.62
N GLY A 7 -12.56 -1.28 -11.07
CA GLY A 7 -12.17 -2.41 -10.22
C GLY A 7 -13.32 -3.32 -9.76
N GLN A 8 -14.41 -3.41 -10.53
CA GLN A 8 -15.55 -4.29 -10.27
C GLN A 8 -15.57 -5.49 -11.24
N LEU A 9 -16.39 -6.51 -10.93
CA LEU A 9 -16.60 -7.71 -11.74
C LEU A 9 -15.34 -8.61 -11.76
N ASP A 10 -14.78 -8.91 -12.92
CA ASP A 10 -13.67 -9.87 -13.05
C ASP A 10 -12.30 -9.29 -12.63
N THR A 11 -12.24 -8.04 -12.16
CA THR A 11 -11.01 -7.44 -11.62
C THR A 11 -10.75 -7.96 -10.20
N GLN A 12 -10.09 -9.10 -10.11
CA GLN A 12 -9.67 -9.70 -8.83
C GLN A 12 -8.17 -9.46 -8.61
N VAL A 13 -7.83 -8.90 -7.45
CA VAL A 13 -6.46 -8.54 -7.08
C VAL A 13 -6.17 -8.96 -5.64
N THR A 14 -4.94 -9.36 -5.37
CA THR A 14 -4.51 -9.74 -4.02
C THR A 14 -4.00 -8.53 -3.23
N PRO A 15 -4.02 -8.57 -1.88
CA PRO A 15 -3.45 -7.50 -1.07
C PRO A 15 -1.97 -7.20 -1.39
N VAL A 16 -1.17 -8.23 -1.67
CA VAL A 16 0.23 -8.08 -2.09
C VAL A 16 0.31 -7.33 -3.43
N GLN A 17 -0.52 -7.67 -4.42
CA GLN A 17 -0.57 -6.93 -5.69
C GLN A 17 -0.97 -5.48 -5.51
N LEU A 18 -1.90 -5.18 -4.58
CA LEU A 18 -2.28 -3.81 -4.24
C LEU A 18 -1.14 -3.03 -3.59
N ALA A 19 -0.38 -3.66 -2.69
CA ALA A 19 0.79 -3.04 -2.07
C ALA A 19 1.90 -2.77 -3.11
N THR A 20 2.20 -3.74 -3.97
CA THR A 20 3.14 -3.57 -5.08
C THR A 20 2.68 -2.49 -6.06
N TYR A 21 1.37 -2.39 -6.32
CA TYR A 21 0.79 -1.33 -7.15
C TYR A 21 1.01 0.06 -6.54
N ALA A 22 0.71 0.23 -5.25
CA ALA A 22 0.97 1.49 -4.53
C ALA A 22 2.47 1.86 -4.56
N GLY A 23 3.35 0.89 -4.31
CA GLY A 23 4.80 1.07 -4.39
C GLY A 23 5.29 1.41 -5.80
N SER A 24 4.63 0.91 -6.85
CA SER A 24 4.98 1.24 -8.24
C SER A 24 4.64 2.69 -8.57
N ILE A 25 3.54 3.22 -8.02
CA ILE A 25 3.17 4.65 -8.16
C ILE A 25 4.18 5.52 -7.40
N ALA A 26 4.49 5.14 -6.16
CA ALA A 26 5.48 5.81 -5.33
C ALA A 26 6.87 5.90 -6.01
N ASN A 27 7.24 4.87 -6.77
CA ASN A 27 8.48 4.80 -7.54
C ASN A 27 8.34 5.36 -8.98
N ALA A 28 7.41 6.29 -9.21
CA ALA A 28 7.17 6.97 -10.48
C ALA A 28 7.07 6.02 -11.69
N GLY A 29 6.40 4.88 -11.51
CA GLY A 29 6.18 3.88 -12.56
C GLY A 29 7.22 2.78 -12.67
N THR A 30 8.18 2.70 -11.74
CA THR A 30 9.11 1.58 -11.64
C THR A 30 8.57 0.54 -10.66
N ARG A 31 8.28 -0.67 -11.16
CA ARG A 31 7.81 -1.80 -10.35
C ARG A 31 8.99 -2.72 -10.03
N TYR A 32 9.35 -2.78 -8.76
CA TYR A 32 10.34 -3.73 -8.25
C TYR A 32 9.70 -5.10 -7.98
N ARG A 33 10.48 -6.16 -8.12
CA ARG A 33 10.07 -7.50 -7.72
C ARG A 33 9.88 -7.53 -6.20
N THR A 34 8.70 -7.94 -5.77
CA THR A 34 8.39 -8.09 -4.34
C THR A 34 9.06 -9.35 -3.79
N HIS A 35 9.74 -9.22 -2.65
CA HIS A 35 10.42 -10.33 -1.97
C HIS A 35 10.19 -10.25 -0.45
N LEU A 36 10.15 -11.41 0.21
CA LEU A 36 10.05 -11.50 1.67
C LEU A 36 11.40 -11.78 2.33
N VAL A 37 12.30 -12.46 1.62
CA VAL A 37 13.64 -12.78 2.11
C VAL A 37 14.54 -11.59 1.82
N ALA A 38 15.22 -11.08 2.85
CA ALA A 38 16.24 -10.03 2.69
C ALA A 38 17.62 -10.63 2.43
N ALA A 39 17.97 -11.70 3.15
CA ALA A 39 19.23 -12.41 2.97
C ALA A 39 19.12 -13.85 3.49
N VAL A 40 19.92 -14.74 2.91
CA VAL A 40 20.18 -16.10 3.41
C VAL A 40 21.52 -16.08 4.13
N ARG A 41 21.55 -16.55 5.38
CA ARG A 41 22.76 -16.63 6.20
C ARG A 41 23.18 -18.07 6.45
N SER A 42 24.46 -18.26 6.77
CA SER A 42 24.98 -19.55 7.25
C SER A 42 24.25 -19.99 8.52
N TYR A 43 24.30 -21.29 8.81
CA TYR A 43 23.64 -21.87 9.99
C TYR A 43 24.10 -21.23 11.31
N ASP A 44 25.33 -20.72 11.35
CA ASP A 44 25.92 -20.02 12.50
C ASP A 44 25.70 -18.50 12.47
N PHE A 45 24.94 -18.00 11.49
CA PHE A 45 24.60 -16.59 11.25
C PHE A 45 25.79 -15.65 10.99
N LYS A 46 27.02 -16.17 10.89
CA LYS A 46 28.23 -15.36 10.75
C LYS A 46 28.45 -14.84 9.34
N GLN A 47 27.96 -15.55 8.33
CA GLN A 47 28.16 -15.20 6.93
C GLN A 47 26.82 -15.01 6.22
N VAL A 48 26.72 -13.95 5.42
CA VAL A 48 25.65 -13.80 4.43
C VAL A 48 26.02 -14.63 3.20
N ILE A 49 25.22 -15.65 2.91
CA ILE A 49 25.39 -16.54 1.75
C ILE A 49 24.87 -15.85 0.49
N SER A 50 23.72 -15.20 0.59
CA SER A 50 23.14 -14.40 -0.50
C SER A 50 22.30 -13.27 0.06
N GLU A 51 22.34 -12.11 -0.58
CA GLU A 51 21.46 -10.98 -0.29
C GLU A 51 20.48 -10.80 -1.44
N THR A 52 19.23 -10.50 -1.11
CA THR A 52 18.20 -10.20 -2.10
C THR A 52 18.26 -8.73 -2.45
N GLY A 53 18.87 -8.43 -3.60
CA GLY A 53 18.95 -7.07 -4.13
C GLY A 53 17.65 -6.59 -4.78
N LEU A 54 17.60 -5.28 -5.06
CA LEU A 54 16.50 -4.66 -5.80
C LEU A 54 16.53 -5.11 -7.27
N GLU A 55 15.47 -5.78 -7.70
CA GLU A 55 15.26 -6.19 -9.10
C GLU A 55 14.11 -5.38 -9.71
N VAL A 56 14.36 -4.69 -10.83
CA VAL A 56 13.30 -4.01 -11.58
C VAL A 56 12.54 -5.05 -12.41
N GLU A 57 11.28 -5.29 -12.09
CA GLU A 57 10.43 -6.26 -12.78
C GLU A 57 9.72 -5.63 -13.98
N ALA A 58 9.28 -4.38 -13.85
CA ALA A 58 8.68 -3.62 -14.95
C ALA A 58 8.90 -2.13 -14.77
N LYS A 59 8.85 -1.38 -15.88
CA LYS A 59 8.88 0.08 -15.87
C LYS A 59 7.87 0.62 -16.87
N ALA A 60 7.18 1.68 -16.49
CA ALA A 60 6.30 2.41 -17.39
C ALA A 60 7.05 2.84 -18.66
N GLN A 61 6.43 2.61 -19.81
CA GLN A 61 7.00 2.91 -21.13
C GLN A 61 6.33 4.15 -21.71
N GLY A 62 7.09 4.95 -22.47
CA GLY A 62 6.60 6.16 -23.13
C GLY A 62 7.63 7.27 -23.11
N ASP A 63 7.22 8.46 -23.56
CA ASP A 63 8.00 9.68 -23.40
C ASP A 63 8.20 9.99 -21.90
N ALA A 64 9.44 10.28 -21.52
CA ALA A 64 9.82 10.42 -20.11
C ALA A 64 9.08 11.56 -19.41
N ALA A 65 8.91 12.70 -20.07
CA ALA A 65 8.20 13.85 -19.50
C ALA A 65 6.71 13.54 -19.32
N THR A 66 6.12 12.85 -20.30
CA THR A 66 4.72 12.43 -20.26
C THR A 66 4.47 11.41 -19.15
N VAL A 67 5.33 10.39 -19.02
CA VAL A 67 5.24 9.39 -17.95
C VAL A 67 5.36 10.06 -16.59
N GLN A 68 6.37 10.92 -16.40
CA GLN A 68 6.58 11.62 -15.13
C GLN A 68 5.39 12.51 -14.76
N SER A 69 4.88 13.29 -15.71
CA SER A 69 3.69 14.13 -15.52
C SER A 69 2.46 13.29 -15.13
N ALA A 70 2.25 12.14 -15.79
CA ALA A 70 1.13 11.26 -15.47
C ALA A 70 1.18 10.75 -14.02
N PHE A 71 2.35 10.27 -13.57
CA PHE A 71 2.50 9.81 -12.18
C PHE A 71 2.37 10.94 -11.15
N GLN A 72 2.85 12.15 -11.45
CA GLN A 72 2.63 13.33 -10.62
C GLN A 72 1.13 13.68 -10.50
N HIS A 73 0.37 13.59 -11.59
CA HIS A 73 -1.07 13.83 -11.54
C HIS A 73 -1.81 12.76 -10.71
N VAL A 74 -1.42 11.50 -10.84
CA VAL A 74 -1.96 10.39 -10.04
C VAL A 74 -1.67 10.60 -8.56
N GLU A 75 -0.42 10.89 -8.20
CA GLU A 75 0.01 11.18 -6.83
C GLU A 75 -0.77 12.35 -6.22
N ASN A 76 -0.89 13.46 -6.94
CA ASN A 76 -1.67 14.61 -6.50
C ASN A 76 -3.14 14.25 -6.26
N GLY A 77 -3.74 13.44 -7.15
CA GLY A 77 -5.11 12.94 -6.97
C GLY A 77 -5.25 12.07 -5.72
N MET A 78 -4.27 11.20 -5.46
CA MET A 78 -4.23 10.36 -4.25
C MET A 78 -4.01 11.19 -2.97
N LEU A 79 -3.18 12.22 -3.02
CA LEU A 79 -2.97 13.13 -1.90
C LEU A 79 -4.24 13.93 -1.59
N MET A 80 -4.95 14.39 -2.61
CA MET A 80 -6.25 15.05 -2.45
C MET A 80 -7.30 14.10 -1.87
N ALA A 81 -7.30 12.83 -2.25
CA ALA A 81 -8.18 11.82 -1.66
C ALA A 81 -7.93 11.64 -0.14
N SER A 82 -6.67 11.76 0.29
CA SER A 82 -6.28 11.76 1.70
C SER A 82 -6.57 13.07 2.44
N LYS A 83 -6.41 14.23 1.80
CA LYS A 83 -6.54 15.55 2.45
C LYS A 83 -7.98 16.07 2.50
N THR A 84 -8.72 15.90 1.41
CA THR A 84 -10.08 16.47 1.25
C THR A 84 -11.10 15.45 0.74
N GLY A 85 -10.68 14.22 0.47
CA GLY A 85 -11.52 13.18 -0.11
C GLY A 85 -11.98 12.12 0.89
N THR A 86 -12.12 10.89 0.40
CA THR A 86 -12.75 9.79 1.14
C THR A 86 -11.98 9.36 2.38
N ALA A 87 -10.67 9.59 2.44
CA ALA A 87 -9.84 9.22 3.59
C ALA A 87 -9.53 10.39 4.55
N GLN A 88 -10.11 11.58 4.30
CA GLN A 88 -9.79 12.81 5.04
C GLN A 88 -9.94 12.70 6.55
N GLN A 89 -10.94 11.95 7.02
CA GLN A 89 -11.25 11.82 8.44
C GLN A 89 -10.05 11.30 9.24
N PHE A 90 -9.21 10.46 8.64
CA PHE A 90 -8.08 9.83 9.31
C PHE A 90 -6.72 10.36 8.84
N LEU A 91 -6.61 10.75 7.57
CA LEU A 91 -5.32 11.09 6.95
C LEU A 91 -5.09 12.59 6.71
N ALA A 92 -6.11 13.45 6.78
CA ALA A 92 -5.94 14.86 6.38
C ALA A 92 -4.96 15.64 7.27
N ASN A 93 -4.99 15.37 8.57
CA ASN A 93 -4.15 16.04 9.57
C ASN A 93 -3.02 15.12 10.07
N TYR A 94 -2.65 14.11 9.28
CA TYR A 94 -1.50 13.27 9.63
C TYR A 94 -0.20 14.04 9.43
N GLN A 95 0.80 13.78 10.27
CA GLN A 95 2.09 14.48 10.28
C GLN A 95 2.82 14.36 8.93
N TYR A 96 2.71 13.19 8.29
CA TYR A 96 3.31 12.93 6.99
C TYR A 96 2.25 13.03 5.89
N HIS A 97 2.66 13.46 4.71
CA HIS A 97 1.77 13.45 3.55
C HIS A 97 1.62 12.03 3.03
N ILE A 98 0.43 11.45 3.22
CA ILE A 98 0.10 10.11 2.73
C ILE A 98 -0.76 10.22 1.47
N ALA A 99 -0.30 9.65 0.36
CA ALA A 99 -1.11 9.47 -0.83
C ALA A 99 -1.96 8.21 -0.65
N SER A 100 -3.29 8.29 -0.84
CA SER A 100 -4.16 7.12 -0.71
C SER A 100 -5.26 7.05 -1.76
N LYS A 101 -5.82 5.86 -1.96
CA LYS A 101 -7.04 5.66 -2.73
C LYS A 101 -7.88 4.56 -2.12
N THR A 102 -9.14 4.88 -1.83
CA THR A 102 -10.12 3.91 -1.33
C THR A 102 -10.87 3.23 -2.47
N GLY A 103 -11.25 1.97 -2.27
CA GLY A 103 -12.18 1.21 -3.09
C GLY A 103 -13.29 0.59 -2.25
N THR A 104 -14.45 0.42 -2.87
CA THR A 104 -15.62 -0.27 -2.30
C THR A 104 -16.11 -1.24 -3.37
N ALA A 105 -15.89 -2.54 -3.17
CA ALA A 105 -16.32 -3.58 -4.10
C ALA A 105 -17.70 -4.12 -3.71
N GLU A 106 -18.64 -4.15 -4.65
CA GLU A 106 -19.96 -4.74 -4.41
C GLU A 106 -19.87 -6.26 -4.60
N ASN A 107 -20.24 -7.04 -3.57
CA ASN A 107 -20.14 -8.51 -3.64
C ASN A 107 -21.46 -9.20 -4.06
N GLY A 108 -22.51 -8.41 -4.30
CA GLY A 108 -23.85 -8.90 -4.68
C GLY A 108 -24.61 -9.63 -3.57
N LYS A 109 -24.08 -9.66 -2.34
CA LYS A 109 -24.67 -10.32 -1.18
C LYS A 109 -25.39 -9.33 -0.27
N PHE A 110 -26.28 -9.87 0.54
CA PHE A 110 -27.03 -9.14 1.56
C PHE A 110 -26.83 -9.80 2.92
N ASP A 111 -26.73 -9.00 3.96
CA ASP A 111 -26.71 -9.48 5.34
C ASP A 111 -28.09 -10.04 5.75
N VAL A 112 -28.17 -10.59 6.97
CA VAL A 112 -29.42 -11.15 7.54
C VAL A 112 -30.54 -10.12 7.71
N TYR A 113 -30.23 -8.83 7.60
CA TYR A 113 -31.17 -7.71 7.70
C TYR A 113 -31.51 -7.11 6.32
N GLY A 114 -31.04 -7.71 5.23
CA GLY A 114 -31.30 -7.26 3.86
C GLY A 114 -30.47 -6.06 3.41
N LYS A 115 -29.37 -5.72 4.10
CA LYS A 115 -28.43 -4.67 3.67
C LYS A 115 -27.36 -5.23 2.77
N LYS A 116 -26.99 -4.47 1.73
CA LYS A 116 -25.90 -4.84 0.81
C LYS A 116 -24.58 -4.95 1.57
N GLU A 117 -23.85 -6.01 1.29
CA GLU A 117 -22.48 -6.20 1.77
C GLU A 117 -21.47 -5.62 0.77
N TYR A 118 -20.39 -5.07 1.30
CA TYR A 118 -19.32 -4.47 0.52
C TYR A 118 -17.97 -4.89 1.08
N ASN A 119 -17.02 -5.13 0.18
CA ASN A 119 -15.62 -5.28 0.56
C ASN A 119 -14.93 -3.93 0.48
N ALA A 120 -14.20 -3.59 1.54
CA ALA A 120 -13.41 -2.36 1.61
C ALA A 120 -12.00 -2.66 1.11
N THR A 121 -11.46 -1.77 0.29
CA THR A 121 -10.04 -1.80 -0.10
C THR A 121 -9.42 -0.42 0.04
N ILE A 122 -8.12 -0.38 0.32
CA ILE A 122 -7.35 0.85 0.31
C ILE A 122 -5.92 0.55 -0.14
N VAL A 123 -5.39 1.44 -0.97
CA VAL A 123 -3.96 1.54 -1.24
C VAL A 123 -3.45 2.87 -0.73
N ALA A 124 -2.27 2.87 -0.13
CA ALA A 124 -1.62 4.08 0.34
C ALA A 124 -0.10 3.95 0.25
N TYR A 125 0.58 5.08 0.14
CA TYR A 125 2.01 5.17 0.35
C TYR A 125 2.40 6.51 0.96
N GLY A 126 3.55 6.55 1.63
CA GLY A 126 4.09 7.81 2.13
C GLY A 126 5.44 7.67 2.85
N PRO A 127 6.04 8.81 3.22
CA PRO A 127 5.60 10.17 2.89
C PRO A 127 5.75 10.42 1.38
N VAL A 128 4.93 11.30 0.80
CA VAL A 128 4.96 11.54 -0.66
C VAL A 128 6.31 12.09 -1.11
N GLU A 129 6.96 12.90 -0.28
CA GLU A 129 8.24 13.55 -0.60
C GLU A 129 9.40 12.57 -0.73
N GLU A 130 9.39 11.51 0.09
CA GLU A 130 10.41 10.47 0.12
C GLU A 130 9.72 9.15 0.46
N PRO A 131 9.10 8.44 -0.51
CA PRO A 131 8.27 7.28 -0.20
C PRO A 131 9.06 6.13 0.43
N GLU A 132 8.65 5.72 1.63
CA GLU A 132 9.32 4.65 2.39
C GLU A 132 8.42 3.44 2.61
N LEU A 133 7.11 3.66 2.74
CA LEU A 133 6.14 2.61 3.05
C LEU A 133 4.97 2.64 2.08
N ALA A 134 4.61 1.48 1.53
CA ALA A 134 3.43 1.24 0.71
C ALA A 134 2.55 0.17 1.36
N VAL A 135 1.23 0.43 1.41
CA VAL A 135 0.23 -0.40 2.07
C VAL A 135 -0.88 -0.74 1.07
N GLY A 136 -1.22 -2.01 0.97
CA GLY A 136 -2.43 -2.50 0.30
C GLY A 136 -3.25 -3.32 1.29
N ALA A 137 -4.47 -2.89 1.59
CA ALA A 137 -5.34 -3.55 2.55
C ALA A 137 -6.72 -3.85 1.95
N VAL A 138 -7.25 -5.00 2.34
CA VAL A 138 -8.57 -5.51 1.95
C VAL A 138 -9.26 -6.02 3.21
N ALA A 139 -10.53 -5.65 3.39
CA ALA A 139 -11.38 -6.23 4.42
C ALA A 139 -12.73 -6.61 3.81
N GLU A 140 -13.10 -7.87 4.01
CA GLU A 140 -14.35 -8.43 3.51
C GLU A 140 -15.52 -8.02 4.41
N VAL A 141 -16.67 -7.70 3.80
CA VAL A 141 -17.89 -7.29 4.52
C VAL A 141 -17.65 -6.11 5.49
N ALA A 142 -16.62 -5.30 5.23
CA ALA A 142 -16.23 -4.16 6.05
C ALA A 142 -16.89 -2.85 5.60
N GLY A 143 -17.86 -2.92 4.69
CA GLY A 143 -18.54 -1.73 4.17
C GLY A 143 -17.64 -0.94 3.22
N ASN A 144 -17.41 0.33 3.52
CA ASN A 144 -16.75 1.26 2.60
C ASN A 144 -15.24 1.37 2.85
N GLY A 145 -14.47 1.63 1.78
CA GLY A 145 -13.01 1.77 1.84
C GLY A 145 -12.47 2.83 2.82
N TYR A 146 -13.27 3.84 3.22
CA TYR A 146 -12.83 4.83 4.21
C TYR A 146 -12.61 4.24 5.60
N GLN A 147 -13.26 3.11 5.93
CA GLN A 147 -13.09 2.45 7.22
C GLN A 147 -11.65 1.93 7.40
N LEU A 148 -10.99 1.57 6.30
CA LEU A 148 -9.60 1.12 6.32
C LEU A 148 -8.58 2.26 6.43
N ALA A 149 -8.99 3.52 6.20
CA ALA A 149 -8.06 4.65 6.33
C ALA A 149 -7.56 4.82 7.78
N ARG A 150 -8.35 4.42 8.78
CA ARG A 150 -7.90 4.35 10.17
C ARG A 150 -6.79 3.31 10.34
N SER A 151 -7.00 2.09 9.85
CA SER A 151 -6.00 1.02 9.94
C SER A 151 -4.71 1.38 9.19
N VAL A 152 -4.82 2.06 8.05
CA VAL A 152 -3.65 2.58 7.33
C VAL A 152 -2.88 3.57 8.22
N ARG A 153 -3.57 4.51 8.86
CA ARG A 153 -2.94 5.42 9.82
C ARG A 153 -2.24 4.66 10.94
N ASP A 154 -2.89 3.68 11.55
CA ASP A 154 -2.30 2.89 12.64
C ASP A 154 -1.02 2.16 12.19
N VAL A 155 -0.98 1.65 10.95
CA VAL A 155 0.23 1.04 10.36
C VAL A 155 1.36 2.06 10.16
N PHE A 156 1.05 3.24 9.64
CA PHE A 156 2.03 4.32 9.50
C PHE A 156 2.53 4.81 10.87
N ASP A 157 1.64 4.94 11.86
CA ASP A 157 2.00 5.29 13.24
C ASP A 157 2.98 4.26 13.80
N ALA A 158 2.68 2.97 13.68
CA ALA A 158 3.56 1.89 14.14
C ALA A 158 4.95 1.96 13.46
N TYR A 159 4.99 2.16 12.14
CA TYR A 159 6.24 2.24 11.38
C TYR A 159 7.11 3.43 11.81
N TYR A 160 6.53 4.63 11.94
CA TYR A 160 7.32 5.81 12.29
C TYR A 160 7.62 5.93 13.79
N VAL A 161 6.79 5.35 14.66
CA VAL A 161 7.14 5.22 16.09
C VAL A 161 8.35 4.33 16.26
N ASP A 162 8.37 3.16 15.60
CA ASP A 162 9.50 2.21 15.63
C ASP A 162 10.79 2.87 15.09
N LYS A 163 10.67 3.59 13.97
CA LYS A 163 11.78 4.34 13.36
C LYS A 163 12.32 5.46 14.27
N ASN A 164 11.45 6.24 14.91
CA ASN A 164 11.85 7.35 15.77
C ASN A 164 12.39 6.91 17.13
N GLN A 165 12.05 5.69 17.58
CA GLN A 165 12.51 5.15 18.86
C GLN A 165 13.82 4.38 18.79
N ASN A 166 14.50 4.28 17.62
CA ASN A 166 15.67 3.43 17.45
C ASN A 166 15.41 2.05 18.09
N SER A 167 14.37 1.37 17.64
CA SER A 167 14.09 0.01 18.09
C SER A 167 15.35 -0.82 17.90
N THR A 168 15.99 -1.13 19.03
CA THR A 168 17.19 -1.96 19.10
C THR A 168 16.94 -3.18 18.22
N PRO A 169 17.88 -3.56 17.33
CA PRO A 169 17.71 -4.75 16.51
C PRO A 169 17.26 -5.90 17.42
N VAL A 170 16.13 -6.52 17.10
CA VAL A 170 15.67 -7.71 17.83
C VAL A 170 16.84 -8.69 17.82
N GLU A 171 17.33 -9.03 19.02
CA GLU A 171 18.56 -9.80 19.17
C GLU A 171 18.42 -11.13 18.42
N ASN A 172 19.46 -11.47 17.64
CA ASN A 172 19.45 -12.66 16.79
C ASN A 172 19.04 -13.90 17.59
N GLY A 173 17.91 -14.51 17.23
CA GLY A 173 17.37 -15.71 17.88
C GLY A 173 16.11 -15.50 18.71
N THR A 174 15.58 -14.28 18.79
CA THR A 174 14.28 -14.04 19.43
C THR A 174 13.15 -14.42 18.48
N LEU A 175 12.39 -15.47 18.82
CA LEU A 175 11.11 -15.75 18.16
C LEU A 175 10.15 -14.60 18.52
N LEU A 176 9.58 -13.97 17.49
CA LEU A 176 8.53 -12.97 17.69
C LEU A 176 7.37 -13.62 18.46
N PRO A 177 6.79 -12.93 19.44
CA PRO A 177 5.71 -13.46 20.29
C PRO A 177 4.47 -13.87 19.49
#